data_AF-A0A2H3P2W7-F1
#
_entry.id   AF-A0A2H3P2W7-F1
#
_cell.length_a   1.000
_cell.length_b   1.000
_cell.length_c   1.000
_cell.angle_alpha   90.00
_cell.angle_beta   90.00
_cell.angle_gamma   90.00
#
_symmetry.space_group_name_H-M   'P 1'
#
loop_
_entity.id
_entity.type
_entity.pdbx_description
1 polymer ?
#
loop_
_entity_poly.entity_id
_entity_poly.type
_entity_poly.pdbx_seq_one_letter_code
_entity_poly.pdbx_strand_id
1 'polypeptide(L)'
;MIHVSDALVNTGSHGKYTLQLNTSCYPIRGSLRRLIFHRLARPAMILIIDNEDPAINVLANALRISGETVRVVDNTAITLEEVRDLRPNGLVFSEGTGAPEDAGITVPAIETFAPLVPILGVGLGHRAVGVAFGGSVSESARDDATGAVTHDHRALFEGLDDPFEVTSDSAPVLLDDEFPVALQVSARAENGTVMAVRHRGFKTSGIQFRLENMNPAQAERLVSNWIDTLYDIRDGAFDQLQLPSSTAPSSPDSSSNSGSAEETAVYESDGKSMFDRVKEQEEQRSAQEQNAK
;
A
#
# COMPACT_ATOMS: atom_id res chain seq x y z
N MET A 1 3.27 17.50 17.68
CA MET A 1 4.06 16.99 16.54
C MET A 1 5.50 16.85 17.03
N ILE A 2 6.00 15.62 17.19
CA ILE A 2 7.36 15.36 17.68
C ILE A 2 8.17 14.95 16.46
N HIS A 3 9.18 15.75 16.08
CA HIS A 3 10.14 15.39 15.04
C HIS A 3 11.03 14.23 15.54
N VAL A 4 11.01 13.10 14.82
CA VAL A 4 11.59 11.82 15.24
C VAL A 4 13.09 11.70 14.86
N SER A 5 13.70 12.74 14.31
CA SER A 5 15.11 12.70 13.86
C SER A 5 16.14 12.57 14.99
N ASP A 6 15.77 12.88 16.25
CA ASP A 6 16.72 12.99 17.37
C ASP A 6 16.48 11.93 18.47
N ALA A 7 15.68 10.89 18.23
CA ALA A 7 15.30 9.92 19.25
C ALA A 7 16.29 8.75 19.34
N LEU A 8 17.02 8.65 20.46
CA LEU A 8 17.80 7.45 20.81
C LEU A 8 16.99 6.54 21.74
N VAL A 9 16.79 5.27 21.33
CA VAL A 9 16.18 4.24 22.19
C VAL A 9 17.28 3.51 22.94
N ASN A 10 17.30 3.65 24.27
CA ASN A 10 18.32 3.03 25.11
C ASN A 10 17.77 1.81 25.86
N THR A 11 18.51 0.71 25.88
CA THR A 11 18.11 -0.56 26.52
C THR A 11 18.68 -0.65 27.93
N GLY A 12 17.88 -0.29 28.93
CA GLY A 12 18.29 -0.41 30.34
C GLY A 12 18.32 -1.87 30.81
N SER A 13 19.26 -2.20 31.70
CA SER A 13 19.63 -3.56 32.14
C SER A 13 18.54 -4.43 32.77
N HIS A 14 17.30 -3.96 32.93
CA HIS A 14 16.17 -4.71 33.51
C HIS A 14 14.89 -4.63 32.64
N GLY A 15 15.04 -4.55 31.31
CA GLY A 15 13.89 -4.53 30.39
C GLY A 15 13.05 -3.26 30.49
N LYS A 16 13.66 -2.11 30.82
CA LYS A 16 13.05 -0.78 30.74
C LYS A 16 13.64 -0.05 29.53
N TYR A 17 12.78 0.43 28.64
CA TYR A 17 13.18 1.24 27.49
C TYR A 17 12.80 2.69 27.76
N THR A 18 13.74 3.60 27.50
CA THR A 18 13.55 5.04 27.61
C THR A 18 13.78 5.66 26.25
N LEU A 19 12.81 6.46 25.79
CA LEU A 19 13.01 7.35 24.64
C LEU A 19 13.75 8.57 25.16
N GLN A 20 14.96 8.79 24.65
CA GLN A 20 15.73 9.98 24.95
C GLN A 20 15.52 10.97 23.81
N LEU A 21 14.71 12.00 24.08
CA LEU A 21 14.58 13.18 23.23
C LEU A 21 15.41 14.29 23.89
N ASN A 22 16.06 15.15 23.12
CA ASN A 22 17.00 16.17 23.59
C ASN A 22 16.71 16.67 25.03
N THR A 23 17.54 16.20 25.97
CA THR A 23 17.57 16.44 27.43
C THR A 23 16.44 15.90 28.33
N SER A 24 15.52 15.04 27.86
CA SER A 24 14.50 14.42 28.73
C SER A 24 14.16 12.97 28.38
N CYS A 25 14.14 12.09 29.39
CA CYS A 25 13.81 10.67 29.27
C CYS A 25 12.34 10.43 29.64
N TYR A 26 11.56 9.87 28.71
CA TYR A 26 10.14 9.56 28.94
C TYR A 26 9.90 8.04 29.05
N PRO A 27 9.13 7.58 30.06
CA PRO A 27 8.74 6.17 30.16
C PRO A 27 7.63 5.85 29.15
N ILE A 28 7.90 4.97 28.18
CA ILE A 28 6.89 4.48 27.22
C ILE A 28 6.11 3.32 27.86
N ARG A 29 4.77 3.43 27.91
CA ARG A 29 3.87 2.36 28.39
C ARG A 29 3.19 1.63 27.22
N GLY A 30 2.91 0.34 27.39
CA GLY A 30 1.94 -0.43 26.57
C GLY A 30 2.32 -0.67 25.10
N SER A 31 1.32 -0.82 24.23
CA SER A 31 1.39 -1.12 22.79
C SER A 31 2.27 -0.16 21.98
N LEU A 32 2.33 1.12 22.38
CA LEU A 32 3.24 2.12 21.80
C LEU A 32 4.72 1.68 21.86
N ARG A 33 5.10 0.93 22.90
CA ARG A 33 6.46 0.39 23.08
C ARG A 33 6.81 -0.62 21.99
N ARG A 34 5.85 -1.44 21.56
CA ARG A 34 6.06 -2.47 20.53
C ARG A 34 6.15 -1.81 19.16
N LEU A 35 5.25 -0.87 18.87
CA LEU A 35 5.21 -0.09 17.63
C LEU A 35 6.49 0.71 17.40
N ILE A 36 6.92 1.51 18.39
CA ILE A 36 8.14 2.33 18.31
C ILE A 36 9.38 1.44 18.19
N PHE A 37 9.45 0.33 18.94
CA PHE A 37 10.60 -0.57 18.87
C PHE A 37 10.70 -1.31 17.54
N HIS A 38 9.57 -1.78 16.97
CA HIS A 38 9.61 -2.49 15.67
C HIS A 38 9.99 -1.53 14.54
N ARG A 39 9.35 -0.35 14.49
CA ARG A 39 9.63 0.67 13.48
C ARG A 39 11.08 1.16 13.50
N LEU A 40 11.74 1.14 14.66
CA LEU A 40 13.15 1.52 14.79
C LEU A 40 14.14 0.36 14.66
N ALA A 41 13.71 -0.90 14.87
CA ALA A 41 14.61 -2.05 14.87
C ALA A 41 14.68 -2.76 13.52
N ARG A 42 13.58 -2.84 12.77
CA ARG A 42 13.54 -3.41 11.41
C ARG A 42 12.40 -2.78 10.60
N PRO A 43 12.69 -2.12 9.46
CA PRO A 43 11.63 -1.68 8.56
C PRO A 43 10.82 -2.89 8.07
N ALA A 44 9.51 -2.70 7.99
CA ALA A 44 8.58 -3.66 7.41
C ALA A 44 8.83 -3.77 5.90
N MET A 45 8.75 -4.98 5.36
CA MET A 45 8.82 -5.20 3.92
C MET A 45 7.42 -5.10 3.31
N ILE A 46 7.23 -4.11 2.44
CA ILE A 46 6.05 -3.95 1.60
C ILE A 46 6.39 -4.50 0.21
N LEU A 47 5.57 -5.41 -0.28
CA LEU A 47 5.65 -5.89 -1.66
C LEU A 47 4.51 -5.26 -2.47
N ILE A 48 4.88 -4.51 -3.49
CA ILE A 48 3.95 -3.98 -4.49
C ILE A 48 3.92 -4.95 -5.67
N ILE A 49 2.72 -5.42 -6.00
CA ILE A 49 2.43 -6.12 -7.24
C ILE A 49 1.96 -5.07 -8.25
N ASP A 50 2.80 -4.83 -9.25
CA ASP A 50 2.57 -3.84 -10.30
C ASP A 50 1.67 -4.43 -11.40
N ASN A 51 0.53 -3.77 -11.64
CA ASN A 51 -0.43 -4.09 -12.69
C ASN A 51 -0.22 -3.23 -13.95
N GLU A 52 1.04 -2.96 -14.28
CA GLU A 52 1.47 -2.08 -15.37
C GLU A 52 1.05 -0.62 -15.13
N ASP A 53 1.24 -0.14 -13.89
CA ASP A 53 0.94 1.23 -13.50
C ASP A 53 1.98 2.21 -14.07
N PRO A 54 1.60 3.13 -14.97
CA PRO A 54 2.55 4.09 -15.54
C PRO A 54 3.17 5.04 -14.50
N ALA A 55 2.57 5.16 -13.31
CA ALA A 55 3.11 5.96 -12.21
C ALA A 55 3.43 5.11 -10.96
N ILE A 56 3.81 3.84 -11.16
CA ILE A 56 4.25 2.94 -10.09
C ILE A 56 5.33 3.54 -9.17
N ASN A 57 6.26 4.32 -9.74
CA ASN A 57 7.32 4.97 -8.98
C ASN A 57 6.78 5.98 -7.98
N VAL A 58 5.67 6.67 -8.30
CA VAL A 58 5.04 7.64 -7.40
C VAL A 58 4.51 6.93 -6.16
N LEU A 59 3.76 5.85 -6.35
CA LEU A 59 3.24 5.01 -5.28
C LEU A 59 4.37 4.38 -4.46
N ALA A 60 5.36 3.79 -5.12
CA ALA A 60 6.49 3.14 -4.45
C ALA A 60 7.30 4.13 -3.60
N ASN A 61 7.55 5.34 -4.11
CA ASN A 61 8.30 6.35 -3.38
C ASN A 61 7.50 6.93 -2.20
N ALA A 62 6.20 7.15 -2.36
CA ALA A 62 5.33 7.55 -1.24
C ALA A 62 5.40 6.55 -0.08
N LEU A 63 5.45 5.25 -0.38
CA LEU A 63 5.64 4.21 0.61
C LEU A 63 7.06 4.18 1.18
N ARG A 64 8.12 4.37 0.38
CA ARG A 64 9.51 4.36 0.87
C ARG A 64 9.80 5.49 1.85
N ILE A 65 9.23 6.67 1.65
CA ILE A 65 9.52 7.85 2.49
C ILE A 65 9.00 7.66 3.93
N SER A 66 8.06 6.74 4.14
CA SER A 66 7.62 6.35 5.48
C SER A 66 8.67 5.62 6.33
N GLY A 67 9.78 5.20 5.71
CA GLY A 67 10.88 4.44 6.31
C GLY A 67 10.82 2.94 6.07
N GLU A 68 9.78 2.44 5.40
CA GLU A 68 9.61 1.01 5.12
C GLU A 68 10.38 0.53 3.89
N THR A 69 10.71 -0.77 3.85
CA THR A 69 11.36 -1.39 2.71
C THR A 69 10.32 -1.72 1.65
N VAL A 70 10.46 -1.17 0.44
CA VAL A 70 9.48 -1.37 -0.65
C VAL A 70 10.12 -2.11 -1.82
N ARG A 71 9.57 -3.27 -2.16
CA ARG A 71 9.90 -4.03 -3.36
C ARG A 71 8.74 -3.98 -4.34
N VAL A 72 9.03 -3.73 -5.62
CA VAL A 72 8.04 -3.73 -6.71
C VAL A 72 8.32 -4.92 -7.60
N VAL A 73 7.29 -5.67 -8.00
CA VAL A 73 7.38 -6.79 -8.94
C VAL A 73 6.13 -6.82 -9.82
N ASP A 74 6.29 -7.09 -11.11
CA ASP A 74 5.16 -7.24 -12.04
C ASP A 74 4.23 -8.40 -11.64
N ASN A 75 2.93 -8.23 -11.87
CA ASN A 75 1.88 -9.21 -11.58
C ASN A 75 2.03 -10.56 -12.32
N THR A 76 2.88 -10.64 -13.34
CA THR A 76 3.20 -11.87 -14.10
C THR A 76 4.59 -12.44 -13.77
N ALA A 77 5.41 -11.71 -13.00
CA ALA A 77 6.82 -12.05 -12.76
C ALA A 77 7.06 -12.74 -11.40
N ILE A 78 6.01 -12.99 -10.62
CA ILE A 78 6.10 -13.63 -9.31
C ILE A 78 4.94 -14.58 -9.06
N THR A 79 5.21 -15.67 -8.36
CA THR A 79 4.24 -16.71 -7.99
C THR A 79 3.74 -16.54 -6.54
N LEU A 80 2.63 -17.19 -6.19
CA LEU A 80 2.12 -17.18 -4.82
C LEU A 80 3.11 -17.83 -3.84
N GLU A 81 3.82 -18.87 -4.27
CA GLU A 81 4.87 -19.53 -3.50
C GLU A 81 6.01 -18.56 -3.18
N GLU A 82 6.47 -17.79 -4.17
CA GLU A 82 7.51 -16.78 -3.97
C GLU A 82 7.03 -15.66 -3.04
N VAL A 83 5.79 -15.18 -3.17
CA VAL A 83 5.23 -14.19 -2.22
C VAL A 83 5.19 -14.74 -0.80
N ARG A 84 4.77 -16.00 -0.61
CA ARG A 84 4.77 -16.68 0.69
C ARG A 84 6.18 -16.78 1.26
N ASP A 85 7.15 -17.17 0.44
CA ASP A 85 8.53 -17.38 0.87
C ASP A 85 9.24 -16.05 1.19
N LEU A 86 8.84 -14.96 0.52
CA LEU A 86 9.27 -13.60 0.84
C LEU A 86 8.75 -13.10 2.18
N ARG A 87 7.56 -13.55 2.61
CA ARG A 87 6.91 -13.14 3.88
C ARG A 87 6.81 -11.61 4.03
N PRO A 88 6.19 -10.90 3.07
CA PRO A 88 6.00 -9.45 3.21
C PRO A 88 5.16 -9.13 4.45
N ASN A 89 5.41 -7.97 5.03
CA ASN A 89 4.57 -7.39 6.08
C ASN A 89 3.29 -6.79 5.50
N GLY A 90 3.28 -6.39 4.22
CA GLY A 90 2.08 -5.88 3.57
C GLY A 90 2.15 -6.04 2.07
N LEU A 91 0.99 -6.17 1.45
CA LEU A 91 0.84 -6.22 0.00
C LEU A 91 0.13 -4.97 -0.50
N VAL A 92 0.65 -4.42 -1.59
CA VAL A 92 -0.02 -3.35 -2.33
C VAL A 92 -0.23 -3.84 -3.76
N PHE A 93 -1.43 -3.63 -4.30
CA PHE A 93 -1.76 -3.92 -5.69
C PHE A 93 -2.02 -2.59 -6.37
N SER A 94 -1.19 -2.24 -7.36
CA SER A 94 -1.23 -0.92 -8.01
C SER A 94 -2.43 -0.75 -8.94
N GLU A 95 -2.57 0.47 -9.46
CA GLU A 95 -3.45 0.75 -10.60
C GLU A 95 -2.96 -0.04 -11.84
N GLY A 96 -3.83 -0.17 -12.83
CA GLY A 96 -3.52 -0.87 -14.06
C GLY A 96 -4.65 -0.78 -15.07
N THR A 97 -4.43 -1.33 -16.26
CA THR A 97 -5.44 -1.40 -17.30
C THR A 97 -6.10 -2.78 -17.35
N GLY A 98 -7.30 -2.85 -17.92
CA GLY A 98 -8.01 -4.13 -18.11
C GLY A 98 -8.85 -4.59 -16.91
N ALA A 99 -9.25 -5.86 -16.97
CA ALA A 99 -10.08 -6.52 -15.98
C ALA A 99 -9.22 -7.12 -14.86
N PRO A 100 -9.66 -7.06 -13.59
CA PRO A 100 -8.90 -7.64 -12.47
C PRO A 100 -8.57 -9.12 -12.63
N GLU A 101 -9.44 -9.88 -13.28
CA GLU A 101 -9.31 -11.33 -13.52
C GLU A 101 -8.15 -11.66 -14.46
N ASP A 102 -7.77 -10.72 -15.33
CA ASP A 102 -6.68 -10.88 -16.29
C ASP A 102 -5.33 -10.35 -15.73
N ALA A 103 -5.33 -9.75 -14.54
CA ALA A 103 -4.17 -9.08 -13.94
C ALA A 103 -3.22 -10.06 -13.22
N GLY A 104 -2.75 -11.09 -13.93
CA GLY A 104 -1.75 -12.05 -13.44
C GLY A 104 -2.13 -12.67 -12.10
N ILE A 105 -1.23 -12.61 -11.10
CA ILE A 105 -1.49 -13.20 -9.77
C ILE A 105 -2.36 -12.32 -8.85
N THR A 106 -2.80 -11.13 -9.29
CA THR A 106 -3.38 -10.11 -8.41
C THR A 106 -4.58 -10.61 -7.61
N VAL A 107 -5.62 -11.13 -8.26
CA VAL A 107 -6.81 -11.67 -7.57
C VAL A 107 -6.44 -12.91 -6.70
N PRO A 108 -5.74 -13.94 -7.23
CA PRO A 108 -5.30 -15.08 -6.42
C PRO A 108 -4.48 -14.70 -5.18
N ALA A 109 -3.62 -13.69 -5.28
CA ALA A 109 -2.79 -13.22 -4.17
C ALA A 109 -3.65 -12.52 -3.11
N ILE A 110 -4.63 -11.71 -3.50
CA ILE A 110 -5.56 -11.08 -2.54
C ILE A 110 -6.32 -12.15 -1.76
N GLU A 111 -6.92 -13.13 -2.45
CA GLU A 111 -7.67 -14.23 -1.82
C GLU A 111 -6.79 -15.02 -0.84
N THR A 112 -5.56 -15.31 -1.23
CA THR A 112 -4.61 -16.12 -0.45
C THR A 112 -4.07 -15.38 0.77
N PHE A 113 -3.70 -14.11 0.63
CA PHE A 113 -2.90 -13.40 1.64
C PHE A 113 -3.69 -12.41 2.50
N ALA A 114 -4.92 -12.03 2.12
CA ALA A 114 -5.76 -11.13 2.93
C ALA A 114 -5.96 -11.59 4.39
N PRO A 115 -6.09 -12.90 4.69
CA PRO A 115 -6.20 -13.36 6.09
C PRO A 115 -4.90 -13.19 6.90
N LEU A 116 -3.76 -13.00 6.24
CA LEU A 116 -2.43 -13.08 6.85
C LEU A 116 -1.77 -11.72 7.03
N VAL A 117 -1.88 -10.85 6.02
CA VAL A 117 -1.18 -9.56 5.98
C VAL A 117 -2.14 -8.44 5.56
N PRO A 118 -1.87 -7.20 5.98
CA PRO A 118 -2.59 -6.06 5.45
C PRO A 118 -2.42 -5.92 3.94
N ILE A 119 -3.51 -5.54 3.27
CA ILE A 119 -3.56 -5.35 1.82
C ILE A 119 -4.14 -3.96 1.50
N LEU A 120 -3.48 -3.25 0.57
CA LEU A 120 -4.02 -2.04 -0.06
C LEU A 120 -4.13 -2.25 -1.57
N GLY A 121 -5.35 -2.17 -2.11
CA GLY A 121 -5.58 -2.08 -3.55
C GLY A 121 -5.77 -0.63 -4.00
N VAL A 122 -5.11 -0.22 -5.07
CA VAL A 122 -5.26 1.12 -5.68
C VAL A 122 -5.78 0.93 -7.09
N GLY A 123 -6.88 1.59 -7.46
CA GLY A 123 -7.37 1.54 -8.84
C GLY A 123 -7.82 0.15 -9.30
N LEU A 124 -7.11 -0.46 -10.27
CA LEU A 124 -7.25 -1.88 -10.61
C LEU A 124 -7.11 -2.77 -9.38
N GLY A 125 -6.15 -2.51 -8.50
CA GLY A 125 -6.04 -3.23 -7.24
C GLY A 125 -7.27 -3.11 -6.34
N HIS A 126 -7.97 -1.97 -6.33
CA HIS A 126 -9.24 -1.81 -5.62
C HIS A 126 -10.34 -2.66 -6.24
N ARG A 127 -10.45 -2.66 -7.57
CA ARG A 127 -11.38 -3.52 -8.31
C ARG A 127 -11.08 -5.01 -8.04
N ALA A 128 -9.81 -5.39 -8.02
CA ALA A 128 -9.37 -6.74 -7.69
C ALA A 128 -9.72 -7.15 -6.26
N VAL A 129 -9.63 -6.23 -5.28
CA VAL A 129 -10.14 -6.48 -3.92
C VAL A 129 -11.64 -6.75 -3.95
N GLY A 130 -12.40 -5.99 -4.74
CA GLY A 130 -13.83 -6.26 -4.96
C GLY A 130 -14.08 -7.66 -5.51
N VAL A 131 -13.45 -8.00 -6.63
CA VAL A 131 -13.60 -9.29 -7.34
C VAL A 131 -13.18 -10.48 -6.47
N ALA A 132 -12.04 -10.40 -5.78
CA ALA A 132 -11.53 -11.45 -4.89
C ALA A 132 -12.50 -11.82 -3.75
N PHE A 133 -13.41 -10.91 -3.39
CA PHE A 133 -14.44 -11.16 -2.39
C PHE A 133 -15.84 -11.19 -2.98
N GLY A 134 -15.97 -11.44 -4.29
CA GLY A 134 -17.20 -11.69 -5.03
C GLY A 134 -18.03 -10.47 -5.41
N GLY A 135 -17.44 -9.28 -5.42
CA GLY A 135 -18.06 -8.08 -6.00
C GLY A 135 -17.90 -8.01 -7.52
N SER A 136 -18.71 -7.18 -8.16
CA SER A 136 -18.76 -7.00 -9.62
C SER A 136 -18.19 -5.64 -10.04
N VAL A 137 -17.60 -5.57 -11.23
CA VAL A 137 -17.03 -4.35 -11.84
C VAL A 137 -17.91 -3.92 -13.02
N SER A 138 -18.08 -2.62 -13.22
CA SER A 138 -18.82 -2.10 -14.38
C SER A 138 -18.13 -2.42 -15.71
N GLU A 139 -18.91 -2.78 -16.74
CA GLU A 139 -18.38 -3.03 -18.09
C GLU A 139 -17.85 -1.75 -18.77
N SER A 140 -18.40 -0.59 -18.39
CA SER A 140 -18.00 0.71 -18.93
C SER A 140 -17.27 1.53 -17.88
N ALA A 141 -16.30 2.33 -18.34
CA ALA A 141 -15.71 3.38 -17.53
C ALA A 141 -16.75 4.44 -17.16
N ARG A 142 -16.57 5.08 -16.01
CA ARG A 142 -17.38 6.22 -15.60
C ARG A 142 -16.47 7.44 -15.41
N ASP A 143 -16.87 8.56 -16.02
CA ASP A 143 -16.12 9.83 -15.99
C ASP A 143 -16.30 10.58 -14.67
N ASP A 144 -17.16 10.07 -13.79
CA ASP A 144 -17.73 10.79 -12.64
C ASP A 144 -17.11 10.36 -11.30
N ALA A 145 -15.94 9.71 -11.33
CA ALA A 145 -15.15 9.40 -10.13
C ALA A 145 -14.29 10.60 -9.65
N THR A 146 -14.45 11.78 -10.26
CA THR A 146 -13.84 13.04 -9.83
C THR A 146 -14.79 13.84 -8.92
N GLY A 147 -14.27 14.40 -7.83
CA GLY A 147 -14.97 15.34 -6.96
C GLY A 147 -14.87 14.99 -5.48
N ALA A 148 -15.85 15.48 -4.72
CA ALA A 148 -15.94 15.29 -3.28
C ALA A 148 -16.22 13.82 -2.91
N VAL A 149 -15.34 13.25 -2.10
CA VAL A 149 -15.44 11.89 -1.56
C VAL A 149 -15.73 11.97 -0.06
N THR A 150 -16.83 11.34 0.34
CA THR A 150 -17.21 11.17 1.75
C THR A 150 -16.78 9.81 2.27
N HIS A 151 -16.46 9.69 3.55
CA HIS A 151 -15.93 8.44 4.12
C HIS A 151 -16.37 8.16 5.56
N ASP A 152 -16.06 6.96 6.06
CA ASP A 152 -16.54 6.50 7.38
C ASP A 152 -15.64 6.87 8.58
N HIS A 153 -14.64 7.72 8.35
CA HIS A 153 -13.56 8.13 9.28
C HIS A 153 -12.81 6.98 9.98
N ARG A 154 -12.73 5.78 9.41
CA ARG A 154 -12.12 4.61 10.06
C ARG A 154 -10.98 4.02 9.23
N ALA A 155 -10.04 3.38 9.92
CA ALA A 155 -8.89 2.72 9.29
C ALA A 155 -8.14 3.69 8.36
N LEU A 156 -8.16 3.44 7.04
CA LEU A 156 -7.49 4.30 6.05
C LEU A 156 -7.86 5.78 6.17
N PHE A 157 -9.09 6.08 6.57
CA PHE A 157 -9.62 7.44 6.56
C PHE A 157 -9.60 8.14 7.93
N GLU A 158 -8.89 7.59 8.92
CA GLU A 158 -8.79 8.22 10.23
C GLU A 158 -8.03 9.55 10.15
N GLY A 159 -8.71 10.64 10.50
CA GLY A 159 -8.15 11.98 10.54
C GLY A 159 -7.90 12.62 9.17
N LEU A 160 -8.56 12.13 8.12
CA LEU A 160 -8.72 12.84 6.84
C LEU A 160 -9.88 13.83 6.93
N ASP A 161 -9.89 14.81 6.01
CA ASP A 161 -11.01 15.74 5.88
C ASP A 161 -12.21 15.00 5.25
N ASP A 162 -13.43 15.38 5.64
CA ASP A 162 -14.65 14.80 5.10
C ASP A 162 -15.64 15.92 4.70
N PRO A 163 -16.00 16.04 3.41
CA PRO A 163 -15.40 15.32 2.29
C PRO A 163 -13.96 15.77 1.99
N PHE A 164 -13.21 14.93 1.25
CA PHE A 164 -11.98 15.34 0.59
C PHE A 164 -12.12 15.29 -0.93
N GLU A 165 -11.34 16.11 -1.63
CA GLU A 165 -11.38 16.21 -3.10
C GLU A 165 -10.40 15.24 -3.75
N VAL A 166 -10.85 14.60 -4.83
CA VAL A 166 -10.04 13.72 -5.66
C VAL A 166 -10.29 13.98 -7.14
N THR A 167 -9.22 13.96 -7.94
CA THR A 167 -9.34 13.89 -9.40
C THR A 167 -9.15 12.46 -9.89
N SER A 168 -10.00 11.96 -10.77
CA SER A 168 -9.84 10.64 -11.36
C SER A 168 -10.14 10.68 -12.84
N ASP A 169 -9.31 10.00 -13.61
CA ASP A 169 -9.64 9.66 -14.98
C ASP A 169 -10.79 8.65 -15.00
N SER A 170 -11.45 8.58 -16.14
CA SER A 170 -12.54 7.64 -16.38
C SER A 170 -12.07 6.20 -16.23
N ALA A 171 -12.63 5.48 -15.27
CA ALA A 171 -12.29 4.10 -15.00
C ALA A 171 -13.53 3.24 -14.73
N PRO A 172 -13.48 1.93 -15.00
CA PRO A 172 -14.45 1.00 -14.44
C PRO A 172 -14.47 1.09 -12.92
N VAL A 173 -15.64 0.88 -12.31
CA VAL A 173 -15.84 1.00 -10.86
C VAL A 173 -16.50 -0.24 -10.31
N LEU A 174 -16.36 -0.47 -9.00
CA LEU A 174 -17.13 -1.52 -8.33
C LEU A 174 -18.61 -1.14 -8.26
N LEU A 175 -19.46 -2.13 -8.51
CA LEU A 175 -20.91 -2.00 -8.42
C LEU A 175 -21.39 -2.31 -6.99
N ASP A 176 -22.34 -1.50 -6.51
CA ASP A 176 -22.79 -1.48 -5.10
C ASP A 176 -23.94 -2.46 -4.79
N ASP A 177 -24.43 -3.16 -5.80
CA ASP A 177 -25.59 -4.05 -5.75
C ASP A 177 -25.24 -5.51 -5.41
N GLU A 178 -23.94 -5.87 -5.40
CA GLU A 178 -23.53 -7.28 -5.31
C GLU A 178 -22.37 -7.56 -4.35
N PHE A 179 -21.97 -6.63 -3.47
CA PHE A 179 -20.91 -6.94 -2.50
C PHE A 179 -21.33 -8.08 -1.55
N PRO A 180 -20.54 -9.16 -1.45
CA PRO A 180 -20.78 -10.17 -0.44
C PRO A 180 -20.63 -9.61 0.96
N VAL A 181 -21.14 -10.34 1.96
CA VAL A 181 -21.06 -9.98 3.40
C VAL A 181 -19.62 -9.73 3.88
N ALA A 182 -18.61 -10.06 3.08
CA ALA A 182 -17.19 -9.79 3.33
C ALA A 182 -16.80 -8.30 3.23
N LEU A 183 -17.35 -7.52 2.29
CA LEU A 183 -16.90 -6.15 2.00
C LEU A 183 -17.88 -5.07 2.46
N GLN A 184 -17.34 -4.00 3.05
CA GLN A 184 -18.06 -2.80 3.42
C GLN A 184 -17.54 -1.62 2.60
N VAL A 185 -18.43 -0.86 1.96
CA VAL A 185 -18.08 0.43 1.36
C VAL A 185 -17.67 1.41 2.46
N SER A 186 -16.47 1.98 2.34
CA SER A 186 -15.87 2.89 3.32
C SER A 186 -15.72 4.32 2.82
N ALA A 187 -15.84 4.56 1.50
CA ALA A 187 -15.91 5.89 0.92
C ALA A 187 -16.74 5.92 -0.36
N ARG A 188 -17.41 7.05 -0.62
CA ARG A 188 -18.26 7.28 -1.80
C ARG A 188 -18.09 8.68 -2.35
N ALA A 189 -18.17 8.81 -3.67
CA ALA A 189 -18.35 10.10 -4.32
C ALA A 189 -19.82 10.55 -4.24
N GLU A 190 -20.08 11.83 -4.49
CA GLU A 190 -21.42 12.45 -4.39
C GLU A 190 -22.49 11.76 -5.27
N ASN A 191 -22.10 11.24 -6.42
CA ASN A 191 -22.95 10.48 -7.33
C ASN A 191 -23.24 9.02 -6.89
N GLY A 192 -22.72 8.60 -5.74
CA GLY A 192 -22.88 7.25 -5.19
C GLY A 192 -21.81 6.24 -5.62
N THR A 193 -20.86 6.61 -6.50
CA THR A 193 -19.76 5.74 -6.91
C THR A 193 -18.94 5.27 -5.70
N VAL A 194 -18.62 3.98 -5.68
CA VAL A 194 -17.81 3.37 -4.62
C VAL A 194 -16.37 3.81 -4.80
N MET A 195 -15.87 4.62 -3.86
CA MET A 195 -14.50 5.16 -3.91
C MET A 195 -13.53 4.39 -3.02
N ALA A 196 -14.05 3.66 -2.04
CA ALA A 196 -13.24 2.73 -1.27
C ALA A 196 -14.07 1.61 -0.64
N VAL A 197 -13.44 0.46 -0.46
CA VAL A 197 -13.99 -0.69 0.26
C VAL A 197 -13.01 -1.16 1.33
N ARG A 198 -13.54 -1.78 2.36
CA ARG A 198 -12.78 -2.43 3.43
C ARG A 198 -13.38 -3.79 3.75
N HIS A 199 -12.53 -4.80 3.91
CA HIS A 199 -12.95 -6.11 4.36
C HIS A 199 -13.37 -6.07 5.84
N ARG A 200 -14.47 -6.74 6.20
CA ARG A 200 -15.02 -6.72 7.56
C ARG A 200 -14.16 -7.48 8.59
N GLY A 201 -13.42 -8.49 8.15
CA GLY A 201 -12.62 -9.37 9.02
C GLY A 201 -11.10 -9.28 8.85
N PHE A 202 -10.63 -8.67 7.77
CA PHE A 202 -9.21 -8.66 7.37
C PHE A 202 -8.73 -7.22 7.25
N LYS A 203 -7.42 -7.00 7.35
CA LYS A 203 -6.79 -5.68 7.16
C LYS A 203 -6.62 -5.34 5.68
N THR A 204 -7.65 -5.59 4.90
CA THR A 204 -7.69 -5.42 3.45
C THR A 204 -8.59 -4.25 3.12
N SER A 205 -8.06 -3.30 2.37
CA SER A 205 -8.82 -2.15 1.87
C SER A 205 -8.45 -1.90 0.42
N GLY A 206 -9.35 -1.26 -0.33
CA GLY A 206 -9.07 -0.78 -1.67
C GLY A 206 -9.59 0.64 -1.85
N ILE A 207 -8.86 1.47 -2.59
CA ILE A 207 -9.25 2.82 -3.00
C ILE A 207 -9.32 2.91 -4.54
N GLN A 208 -10.41 3.46 -5.07
CA GLN A 208 -10.63 3.60 -6.51
C GLN A 208 -9.68 4.63 -7.15
N PHE A 209 -9.18 5.56 -6.36
CA PHE A 209 -8.38 6.69 -6.83
C PHE A 209 -6.91 6.52 -6.52
N ARG A 210 -6.09 7.25 -7.30
CA ARG A 210 -4.64 7.33 -7.14
C ARG A 210 -4.29 8.33 -6.04
N LEU A 211 -3.27 8.03 -5.23
CA LEU A 211 -2.89 8.86 -4.06
C LEU A 211 -2.32 10.21 -4.47
N GLU A 212 -1.72 10.31 -5.65
CA GLU A 212 -1.22 11.55 -6.24
C GLU A 212 -2.33 12.49 -6.72
N ASN A 213 -3.58 12.01 -6.76
CA ASN A 213 -4.72 12.77 -7.23
C ASN A 213 -5.58 13.37 -6.10
N MET A 214 -5.17 13.19 -4.85
CA MET A 214 -5.79 13.81 -3.69
C MET A 214 -4.84 14.84 -3.06
N ASN A 215 -5.33 15.62 -2.10
CA ASN A 215 -4.47 16.56 -1.38
C ASN A 215 -3.24 15.83 -0.78
N PRO A 216 -2.00 16.30 -0.99
CA PRO A 216 -0.80 15.60 -0.55
C PRO A 216 -0.73 15.30 0.96
N ALA A 217 -1.22 16.21 1.81
CA ALA A 217 -1.23 15.99 3.26
C ALA A 217 -2.24 14.90 3.66
N GLN A 218 -3.36 14.82 2.95
CA GLN A 218 -4.33 13.76 3.15
C GLN A 218 -3.84 12.40 2.61
N ALA A 219 -3.13 12.41 1.47
CA ALA A 219 -2.49 11.21 0.92
C ALA A 219 -1.45 10.63 1.88
N GLU A 220 -0.57 11.49 2.43
CA GLU A 220 0.43 11.11 3.42
C GLU A 220 -0.24 10.51 4.66
N ARG A 221 -1.33 11.12 5.14
CA ARG A 221 -2.08 10.60 6.28
C ARG A 221 -2.70 9.23 5.98
N LEU A 222 -3.31 9.04 4.81
CA LEU A 222 -3.91 7.77 4.39
C LEU A 222 -2.84 6.66 4.34
N VAL A 223 -1.69 6.94 3.72
CA VAL A 223 -0.55 6.02 3.69
C VAL A 223 -0.07 5.68 5.11
N SER A 224 0.06 6.67 5.98
CA SER A 224 0.45 6.44 7.39
C SER A 224 -0.56 5.53 8.10
N ASN A 225 -1.86 5.76 7.92
CA ASN A 225 -2.90 4.93 8.53
C ASN A 225 -2.81 3.47 8.05
N TRP A 226 -2.47 3.22 6.78
CA TRP A 226 -2.24 1.87 6.29
C TRP A 226 -0.96 1.24 6.86
N ILE A 227 0.14 1.98 6.91
CA ILE A 227 1.44 1.50 7.42
C ILE A 227 1.34 1.09 8.89
N ASP A 228 0.58 1.82 9.70
CA ASP A 228 0.35 1.47 11.10
C ASP A 228 -0.25 0.06 11.24
N THR A 229 -0.96 -0.43 10.22
CA THR A 229 -1.53 -1.79 10.22
C THR A 229 -0.50 -2.91 10.04
N LEU A 230 0.67 -2.62 9.46
CA LEU A 230 1.74 -3.59 9.15
C LEU A 230 2.39 -4.17 10.41
N TYR A 231 2.34 -3.43 11.52
CA TYR A 231 3.01 -3.79 12.77
C TYR A 231 2.15 -4.59 13.75
N ASP A 232 0.91 -4.87 13.37
CA ASP A 232 -0.05 -5.64 14.15
C ASP A 232 -0.08 -7.14 13.75
N ILE A 233 0.83 -7.57 12.87
CA ILE A 233 0.85 -8.94 12.35
C ILE A 233 1.21 -9.92 13.47
N ARG A 234 0.48 -11.04 13.49
CA ARG A 234 0.72 -12.15 14.40
C ARG A 234 1.96 -12.92 13.93
N ASP A 235 2.96 -13.04 14.79
CA ASP A 235 4.11 -13.93 14.58
C ASP A 235 3.63 -15.33 14.17
N GLY A 236 4.15 -15.88 13.06
CA GLY A 236 3.91 -17.26 12.60
C GLY A 236 2.77 -17.49 11.59
N ALA A 237 2.12 -16.44 11.08
CA ALA A 237 0.98 -16.57 10.14
C ALA A 237 1.33 -17.32 8.83
N PHE A 238 2.51 -17.05 8.26
CA PHE A 238 2.97 -17.70 7.03
C PHE A 238 3.34 -19.18 7.20
N ASP A 239 3.70 -19.62 8.42
CA ASP A 239 4.16 -20.99 8.67
C ASP A 239 3.03 -22.02 8.56
N GLN A 240 1.78 -21.57 8.66
CA GLN A 240 0.58 -22.42 8.60
C GLN A 240 -0.14 -22.34 7.24
N LEU A 241 0.35 -21.51 6.31
CA LEU A 241 -0.28 -21.34 5.01
C LEU A 241 0.00 -22.54 4.11
N GLN A 242 -1.07 -23.29 3.81
CA GLN A 242 -1.05 -24.31 2.76
C GLN A 242 -1.57 -23.70 1.46
N LEU A 243 -0.69 -23.56 0.47
CA LEU A 243 -1.09 -23.16 -0.88
C LEU A 243 -1.67 -24.38 -1.62
N PRO A 244 -2.68 -24.19 -2.49
CA PRO A 244 -3.16 -25.26 -3.36
C PRO A 244 -1.99 -25.76 -4.23
N SER A 245 -1.81 -27.08 -4.31
CA SER A 245 -0.71 -27.68 -5.08
C SER A 245 -0.86 -27.37 -6.56
N SER A 246 0.07 -26.60 -7.12
CA SER A 246 0.16 -26.33 -8.55
C SER A 246 0.34 -27.64 -9.34
N THR A 247 -0.65 -28.00 -10.15
CA THR A 247 -0.46 -28.94 -11.26
C THR A 247 -0.19 -28.13 -12.52
N ALA A 248 1.08 -27.78 -12.76
CA ALA A 248 1.53 -27.25 -14.04
C ALA A 248 2.79 -27.99 -14.54
N PRO A 249 2.94 -28.21 -15.87
CA PRO A 249 3.96 -29.07 -16.43
C PRO A 249 5.34 -28.41 -16.48
N SER A 250 6.36 -29.23 -16.27
CA SER A 250 7.78 -28.87 -16.18
C SER A 250 8.45 -28.52 -17.52
N SER A 251 9.39 -27.55 -17.44
CA SER A 251 10.70 -27.44 -18.13
C SER A 251 10.87 -26.28 -19.14
N PRO A 252 12.10 -25.82 -19.45
CA PRO A 252 13.33 -25.69 -18.63
C PRO A 252 14.11 -24.34 -18.82
N ASP A 253 15.02 -24.08 -17.86
CA ASP A 253 16.28 -23.31 -17.87
C ASP A 253 16.47 -22.01 -18.69
N SER A 254 16.90 -20.93 -18.01
CA SER A 254 18.18 -20.26 -18.31
C SER A 254 18.66 -19.31 -17.20
N SER A 255 19.97 -19.08 -17.19
CA SER A 255 20.85 -18.61 -16.12
C SER A 255 21.07 -17.10 -16.05
N SER A 256 21.23 -16.60 -14.81
CA SER A 256 22.16 -15.56 -14.31
C SER A 256 22.30 -14.20 -15.05
N ASN A 257 22.14 -13.08 -14.32
CA ASN A 257 23.28 -12.22 -13.95
C ASN A 257 22.93 -11.21 -12.82
N SER A 258 23.98 -10.82 -12.10
CA SER A 258 24.02 -10.02 -10.88
C SER A 258 24.19 -8.50 -11.07
N GLY A 259 23.66 -7.72 -10.11
CA GLY A 259 24.39 -6.59 -9.49
C GLY A 259 24.03 -5.15 -9.91
N SER A 260 23.54 -4.35 -8.95
CA SER A 260 24.04 -3.01 -8.55
C SER A 260 22.99 -2.33 -7.64
N ALA A 261 23.34 -2.13 -6.36
CA ALA A 261 23.74 -0.85 -5.76
C ALA A 261 22.53 -0.06 -5.21
N GLU A 262 22.21 -0.31 -3.94
CA GLU A 262 21.34 0.55 -3.13
C GLU A 262 22.05 1.89 -2.88
N GLU A 263 21.50 2.96 -3.44
CA GLU A 263 21.91 4.33 -3.15
C GLU A 263 20.89 4.97 -2.20
N THR A 264 21.23 5.02 -0.92
CA THR A 264 20.42 5.66 0.12
C THR A 264 20.62 7.17 0.06
N ALA A 265 19.71 7.89 -0.61
CA ALA A 265 19.71 9.34 -0.62
C ALA A 265 19.15 9.90 0.71
N VAL A 266 19.92 10.79 1.34
CA VAL A 266 19.52 11.58 2.53
C VAL A 266 18.78 12.83 2.02
N TYR A 267 17.58 13.10 2.53
CA TYR A 267 16.75 14.24 2.10
C TYR A 267 16.62 15.30 3.21
N GLU A 268 17.02 16.54 2.92
CA GLU A 268 16.72 17.74 3.73
C GLU A 268 15.31 18.28 3.39
N SER A 269 14.66 18.97 4.35
CA SER A 269 13.24 19.35 4.29
C SER A 269 13.01 20.83 3.91
N ASP A 270 12.53 21.09 2.69
CA ASP A 270 12.20 22.44 2.18
C ASP A 270 10.70 22.81 2.28
N GLY A 271 9.92 22.12 3.12
CA GLY A 271 8.51 22.46 3.37
C GLY A 271 7.52 22.13 2.23
N LYS A 272 7.96 21.56 1.11
CA LYS A 272 7.10 20.94 0.09
C LYS A 272 6.57 19.58 0.56
N SER A 273 5.34 19.23 0.19
CA SER A 273 4.79 17.92 0.51
C SER A 273 5.55 16.80 -0.21
N MET A 274 5.54 15.62 0.39
CA MET A 274 6.16 14.40 -0.13
C MET A 274 5.77 14.12 -1.59
N PHE A 275 4.47 14.15 -1.90
CA PHE A 275 3.96 13.84 -3.24
C PHE A 275 4.38 14.88 -4.28
N ASP A 276 4.44 16.16 -3.90
CA ASP A 276 4.89 17.23 -4.80
C ASP A 276 6.35 17.00 -5.23
N ARG A 277 7.20 16.57 -4.29
CA ARG A 277 8.62 16.28 -4.57
C ARG A 277 8.79 15.09 -5.49
N VAL A 278 8.02 14.02 -5.26
CA VAL A 278 8.07 12.81 -6.09
C VAL A 278 7.57 13.11 -7.51
N LYS A 279 6.48 13.87 -7.63
CA LYS A 279 5.95 14.28 -8.93
C LYS A 279 6.93 15.16 -9.71
N GLU A 280 7.54 16.16 -9.06
CA GLU A 280 8.58 16.99 -9.67
C GLU A 280 9.79 16.16 -10.15
N GLN A 281 10.20 15.14 -9.40
CA GLN A 281 11.31 14.26 -9.77
C GLN A 281 10.98 13.37 -10.98
N GLU A 282 9.80 12.76 -11.02
CA GLU A 282 9.37 11.92 -12.16
C GLU A 282 9.13 12.76 -13.42
N GLU A 283 8.60 13.98 -13.30
CA GLU A 283 8.47 14.93 -14.41
C GLU A 283 9.86 15.33 -14.96
N GLN A 284 10.82 15.61 -14.06
CA GLN A 284 12.20 15.90 -14.45
C GLN A 284 12.89 14.71 -15.12
N ARG A 285 12.67 13.49 -14.62
CA ARG A 285 13.23 12.26 -15.20
C ARG A 285 12.64 11.96 -16.57
N SER A 286 11.32 12.10 -16.72
CA SER A 286 10.63 11.95 -18.01
C SER A 286 11.13 12.96 -19.05
N ALA A 287 11.36 14.21 -18.64
CA ALA A 287 11.91 15.25 -19.50
C ALA A 287 13.38 14.99 -19.89
N GLN A 288 14.18 14.41 -18.99
CA GLN A 288 15.56 14.01 -19.29
C GLN A 288 15.62 12.82 -20.26
N GLU A 289 14.75 11.82 -20.10
CA GLU A 289 14.68 10.67 -21.00
C GLU A 289 14.15 11.04 -22.40
N GLN A 290 13.27 12.03 -22.51
CA GLN A 290 12.83 12.58 -23.81
C GLN A 290 13.92 13.38 -24.52
N ASN A 291 14.78 14.10 -23.80
CA ASN A 291 15.91 14.83 -24.38
C ASN A 291 17.11 13.93 -24.74
N ALA A 292 17.13 12.68 -24.26
CA ALA A 292 18.16 11.69 -24.55
C ALA A 292 17.85 10.80 -25.77
N LYS A 293 16.69 10.99 -26.42
CA LYS A 293 16.29 10.35 -27.68
C LYS A 293 16.38 11.33 -28.85
#